data_AF-A0AAV1ICD1-F1
#
_entry.id   AF-A0AAV1ICD1-F1
#
_cell.length_a   1.000
_cell.length_b   1.000
_cell.length_c   1.000
_cell.angle_alpha   90.00
_cell.angle_beta   90.00
_cell.angle_gamma   90.00
#
_symmetry.space_group_name_H-M   'P 1'
#
loop_
_entity.id
_entity.type
_entity.pdbx_description
1 polymer ?
#
loop_
_entity_poly.entity_id
_entity_poly.type
_entity_poly.pdbx_seq_one_letter_code
_entity_poly.pdbx_strand_id
1 'polypeptide(L)'
;MSEADARGAGQAIPQKTTTIACSKLFWRLRVKFEQKGLVEVDRELVRACLQQSLTQVFGKIGGAVPFEILSVQQESGVILLKTDKGDLAKVRAACTLISSCEGQACYFQVEAVSPFLASLAQDSRAFAAELPFPST
;
A
#
# COMPACT_ATOMS: atom_id res chain seq x y z
N MET A 1 -38.81 -32.17 -49.53
CA MET A 1 -39.46 -31.49 -48.38
C MET A 1 -38.35 -31.12 -47.42
N SER A 2 -38.21 -29.82 -47.15
CA SER A 2 -36.99 -29.14 -46.73
C SER A 2 -36.59 -29.37 -45.26
N GLU A 3 -35.30 -29.61 -45.05
CA GLU A 3 -34.55 -29.30 -43.82
C GLU A 3 -34.54 -27.78 -43.61
N ALA A 4 -34.95 -27.33 -42.42
CA ALA A 4 -34.80 -25.94 -42.00
C ALA A 4 -33.93 -25.92 -40.74
N ASP A 5 -32.67 -25.55 -40.99
CA ASP A 5 -31.54 -25.34 -40.11
C ASP A 5 -31.82 -24.23 -39.06
N ALA A 6 -32.02 -24.62 -37.80
CA ALA A 6 -32.18 -23.69 -36.68
C ALA A 6 -30.80 -23.26 -36.15
N ARG A 7 -30.15 -22.32 -36.83
CA ARG A 7 -28.90 -21.69 -36.38
C ARG A 7 -29.18 -20.74 -35.21
N GLY A 8 -28.71 -21.13 -34.02
CA GLY A 8 -28.73 -20.31 -32.82
C GLY A 8 -28.01 -18.97 -33.04
N ALA A 9 -28.74 -17.87 -32.87
CA ALA A 9 -28.18 -16.53 -32.85
C ALA A 9 -27.40 -16.33 -31.54
N GLY A 10 -26.07 -16.47 -31.61
CA GLY A 10 -25.20 -16.11 -30.49
C GLY A 10 -25.36 -14.63 -30.14
N GLN A 11 -25.80 -14.35 -28.91
CA GLN A 11 -25.97 -12.98 -28.43
C GLN A 11 -24.60 -12.33 -28.20
N ALA A 12 -24.34 -11.21 -28.85
CA ALA A 12 -23.10 -10.45 -28.68
C ALA A 12 -23.00 -9.93 -27.24
N ILE A 13 -21.93 -10.30 -26.53
CA ILE A 13 -21.66 -9.84 -25.17
C ILE A 13 -21.11 -8.40 -25.26
N PRO A 14 -21.79 -7.39 -24.69
CA PRO A 14 -21.29 -6.03 -24.75
C PRO A 14 -20.03 -5.88 -23.89
N GLN A 15 -18.90 -5.57 -24.52
CA GLN A 15 -17.66 -5.23 -23.82
C GLN A 15 -17.59 -3.71 -23.62
N LYS A 16 -17.44 -3.27 -22.36
CA LYS A 16 -17.26 -1.86 -22.01
C LYS A 16 -15.92 -1.66 -21.31
N THR A 17 -15.05 -0.86 -21.90
CA THR A 17 -13.77 -0.47 -21.32
C THR A 17 -13.89 0.95 -20.77
N THR A 18 -13.57 1.12 -19.48
CA THR A 18 -13.58 2.43 -18.83
C THR A 18 -12.21 2.69 -18.24
N THR A 19 -11.60 3.82 -18.61
CA THR A 19 -10.39 4.31 -17.95
C THR A 19 -10.78 4.99 -16.64
N ILE A 20 -10.32 4.45 -15.52
CA ILE A 20 -10.56 5.04 -14.21
C ILE A 20 -9.42 6.02 -13.89
N ALA A 21 -9.75 7.30 -13.79
CA ALA A 21 -8.82 8.29 -13.24
C ALA A 21 -8.73 8.09 -11.72
N CYS A 22 -7.65 7.48 -11.25
CA CYS A 22 -7.39 7.31 -9.82
C CYS A 22 -6.40 8.37 -9.33
N SER A 23 -6.86 9.27 -8.47
CA SER A 23 -6.05 10.35 -7.88
C SER A 23 -5.37 9.93 -6.58
N LYS A 24 -5.88 8.88 -5.91
CA LYS A 24 -5.39 8.39 -4.62
C LYS A 24 -4.62 7.09 -4.76
N LEU A 25 -3.66 6.89 -3.87
CA LEU A 25 -2.90 5.65 -3.73
C LEU A 25 -2.97 5.17 -2.30
N PHE A 26 -3.04 3.85 -2.15
CA PHE A 26 -3.01 3.17 -0.88
C PHE A 26 -1.68 2.43 -0.74
N TRP A 27 -1.12 2.45 0.46
CA TRP A 27 0.12 1.79 0.75
C TRP A 27 -0.04 0.90 1.97
N ARG A 28 0.59 -0.25 1.87
CA ARG A 28 0.77 -1.18 2.96
C ARG A 28 2.25 -1.12 3.35
N LEU A 29 2.49 -0.63 4.56
CA LEU A 29 3.81 -0.55 5.16
C LEU A 29 3.90 -1.51 6.32
N ARG A 30 5.11 -1.94 6.65
CA ARG A 30 5.42 -2.60 7.91
C ARG A 30 6.49 -1.83 8.64
N VAL A 31 6.26 -1.53 9.91
CA VAL A 31 7.25 -0.90 10.77
C VAL A 31 7.89 -1.95 11.65
N LYS A 32 9.21 -1.89 11.74
CA LYS A 32 10.00 -2.70 12.67
C LYS A 32 10.85 -1.78 13.53
N PHE A 33 10.74 -1.94 14.84
CA PHE A 33 11.60 -1.28 15.80
C PHE A 33 12.76 -2.20 16.17
N GLU A 34 13.95 -1.64 16.30
CA GLU A 34 15.15 -2.41 16.67
C GLU A 34 15.07 -2.91 18.11
N GLN A 35 14.54 -2.08 19.02
CA GLN A 35 14.27 -2.44 20.40
C GLN A 35 12.79 -2.83 20.58
N LYS A 36 12.53 -4.11 20.85
CA LYS A 36 11.18 -4.61 21.13
C LYS A 36 10.74 -4.19 22.53
N GLY A 37 9.59 -3.52 22.64
CA GLY A 37 8.87 -3.35 23.91
C GLY A 37 8.96 -1.99 24.59
N LEU A 38 9.56 -0.96 23.97
CA LEU A 38 9.60 0.38 24.57
C LEU A 38 8.44 1.29 24.11
N VAL A 39 8.01 1.16 22.86
CA VAL A 39 7.00 2.02 22.25
C VAL A 39 6.03 1.17 21.43
N GLU A 40 4.74 1.32 21.70
CA GLU A 40 3.68 0.69 20.92
C GLU A 40 3.45 1.46 19.62
N VAL A 41 3.19 0.74 18.53
CA VAL A 41 2.96 1.37 17.22
C VAL A 41 1.57 1.98 17.18
N ASP A 42 1.45 3.23 17.61
CA ASP A 42 0.19 3.97 17.53
C ASP A 42 0.06 4.79 16.25
N ARG A 43 -1.18 5.13 15.89
CA ARG A 43 -1.50 6.01 14.75
C ARG A 43 -0.81 7.38 14.91
N GLU A 44 -0.80 7.95 16.11
CA GLU A 44 -0.24 9.28 16.32
C GLU A 44 1.28 9.29 16.16
N LEU A 45 1.96 8.28 16.71
CA LEU A 45 3.39 8.07 16.57
C LEU A 45 3.77 7.97 15.08
N VAL A 46 3.10 7.10 14.34
CA VAL A 46 3.35 6.89 12.91
C VAL A 46 3.16 8.19 12.13
N ARG A 47 2.13 8.96 12.45
CA ARG A 47 1.86 10.25 11.81
C ARG A 47 2.97 11.24 12.08
N ALA A 48 3.37 11.40 13.34
CA ALA A 48 4.45 12.30 13.75
C ALA A 48 5.77 11.92 13.06
N CYS A 49 6.11 10.63 13.07
CA CYS A 49 7.28 10.08 12.40
C CYS A 49 7.34 10.37 10.90
N LEU A 50 6.25 10.07 10.18
CA LEU A 50 6.19 10.33 8.74
C LEU A 50 6.26 11.82 8.44
N GLN A 51 5.56 12.66 9.22
CA GLN A 51 5.58 14.10 9.04
C GLN A 51 6.98 14.69 9.32
N GLN A 52 7.66 14.20 10.36
CA GLN A 52 9.04 14.58 10.67
C GLN A 52 9.98 14.17 9.54
N SER A 53 9.91 12.92 9.07
CA SER A 53 10.75 12.44 7.96
C SER A 53 10.51 13.24 6.67
N LEU A 54 9.25 13.48 6.31
CA LEU A 54 8.90 14.31 5.16
C LEU A 54 9.46 15.74 5.30
N THR A 55 9.43 16.31 6.51
CA THR A 55 9.99 17.62 6.78
C THR A 55 11.51 17.63 6.71
N GLN A 56 12.18 16.56 7.17
CA GLN A 56 13.64 16.45 7.11
C GLN A 56 14.15 16.27 5.68
N VAL A 57 13.48 15.43 4.87
CA VAL A 57 13.92 15.11 3.51
C VAL A 57 13.55 16.19 2.51
N PHE A 58 12.35 16.77 2.63
CA PHE A 58 11.78 17.69 1.63
C PHE A 58 11.48 19.10 2.18
N GLY A 59 11.92 19.40 3.41
CA GLY A 59 11.71 20.69 4.06
C GLY A 59 10.25 20.95 4.44
N LYS A 60 9.92 22.22 4.72
CA LYS A 60 8.57 22.65 5.14
C LYS A 60 7.47 22.29 4.14
N ILE A 61 7.78 22.29 2.83
CA ILE A 61 6.83 21.92 1.77
C ILE A 61 6.56 20.41 1.81
N GLY A 62 7.59 19.61 2.09
CA GLY A 62 7.48 18.17 2.32
C GLY A 62 6.58 17.81 3.48
N GLY A 63 6.76 18.48 4.61
CA GLY A 63 5.94 18.27 5.81
C GLY A 63 4.44 18.58 5.61
N ALA A 64 4.10 19.35 4.58
CA ALA A 64 2.71 19.69 4.24
C ALA A 64 2.06 18.70 3.26
N VAL A 65 2.74 17.62 2.87
CA VAL A 65 2.19 16.59 1.98
C VAL A 65 0.97 15.94 2.65
N PRO A 66 -0.20 15.91 1.99
CA PRO A 66 -1.40 15.31 2.56
C PRO A 66 -1.28 13.77 2.54
N PHE A 67 -1.35 13.18 3.73
CA PHE A 67 -1.48 11.73 3.90
C PHE A 67 -2.46 11.41 5.01
N GLU A 68 -3.09 10.24 4.91
CA GLU A 68 -4.09 9.75 5.84
C GLU A 68 -3.74 8.33 6.28
N ILE A 69 -3.75 8.06 7.58
CA ILE A 69 -3.52 6.72 8.14
C ILE A 69 -4.88 6.05 8.32
N LEU A 70 -5.14 5.00 7.54
CA LEU A 70 -6.40 4.27 7.55
C LEU A 70 -6.45 3.27 8.71
N SER A 71 -5.38 2.52 8.91
CA SER A 71 -5.32 1.46 9.93
C SER A 71 -3.89 1.24 10.39
N VAL A 72 -3.73 0.90 11.67
CA VAL A 72 -2.48 0.49 12.28
C VAL A 72 -2.77 -0.80 13.04
N GLN A 73 -2.11 -1.88 12.65
CA GLN A 73 -2.13 -3.13 13.39
C GLN A 73 -0.91 -3.18 14.29
N GLN A 74 -1.13 -3.01 15.60
CA GLN A 74 -0.09 -3.01 16.61
C GLN A 74 0.65 -4.36 16.68
N GLU A 75 -0.08 -5.48 16.59
CA GLU A 75 0.48 -6.83 16.71
C GLU A 75 1.47 -7.17 15.58
N SER A 76 1.12 -6.78 14.34
CA SER A 76 1.89 -7.12 13.14
C SER A 76 2.83 -5.99 12.70
N GLY A 77 2.66 -4.79 13.25
CA GLY A 77 3.33 -3.56 12.82
C GLY A 77 2.92 -3.11 11.41
N VAL A 78 1.79 -3.61 10.89
CA VAL A 78 1.32 -3.28 9.54
C VAL A 78 0.49 -2.00 9.58
N ILE A 79 0.78 -1.10 8.65
CA ILE A 79 0.18 0.22 8.54
C ILE A 79 -0.41 0.37 7.16
N LEU A 80 -1.65 0.84 7.12
CA LEU A 80 -2.35 1.18 5.90
C LEU A 80 -2.44 2.70 5.80
N LEU A 81 -1.84 3.29 4.76
CA LEU A 81 -1.90 4.73 4.52
C LEU A 81 -2.46 5.05 3.14
N LYS A 82 -2.92 6.27 2.99
CA LYS A 82 -3.49 6.82 1.76
C LYS A 82 -2.85 8.16 1.46
N THR A 83 -2.44 8.36 0.20
CA THR A 83 -1.81 9.58 -0.29
C THR A 83 -2.36 9.96 -1.65
N ASP A 84 -2.05 11.17 -2.11
CA ASP A 84 -2.22 11.54 -3.51
C ASP A 84 -1.15 10.86 -4.38
N LYS A 85 -1.52 10.56 -5.64
CA LYS A 85 -0.62 9.92 -6.62
C LYS A 85 0.60 10.79 -6.93
N GLY A 86 0.44 12.11 -6.90
CA GLY A 86 1.52 13.07 -7.16
C GLY A 86 2.63 13.05 -6.12
N ASP A 87 2.32 12.65 -4.89
CA ASP A 87 3.28 12.64 -3.77
C ASP A 87 3.91 11.26 -3.53
N LEU A 88 3.66 10.30 -4.42
CA LEU A 88 4.18 8.92 -4.29
C LEU A 88 5.69 8.88 -4.09
N ALA A 89 6.45 9.65 -4.89
CA ALA A 89 7.90 9.66 -4.82
C ALA A 89 8.39 10.24 -3.49
N LYS A 90 7.73 11.29 -3.00
CA LYS A 90 8.09 11.96 -1.74
C LYS A 90 7.84 11.04 -0.55
N VAL A 91 6.65 10.44 -0.49
CA VAL A 91 6.28 9.53 0.60
C VAL A 91 7.17 8.30 0.60
N ARG A 92 7.45 7.70 -0.57
CA ARG A 92 8.37 6.56 -0.64
C ARG A 92 9.75 6.91 -0.11
N ALA A 93 10.34 8.01 -0.57
CA ALA A 93 11.65 8.44 -0.12
C ALA A 93 11.68 8.70 1.39
N ALA A 94 10.68 9.40 1.93
CA ALA A 94 10.58 9.67 3.36
C ALA A 94 10.41 8.38 4.19
N CYS A 95 9.60 7.42 3.73
CA CYS A 95 9.47 6.12 4.37
C CYS A 95 10.78 5.30 4.32
N THR A 96 11.55 5.37 3.23
CA THR A 96 12.80 4.61 3.13
C THR A 96 13.93 5.24 3.95
N LEU A 97 13.94 6.56 4.09
CA LEU A 97 14.98 7.29 4.81
C LEU A 97 14.70 7.45 6.31
N ILE A 98 13.50 7.12 6.78
CA ILE A 98 13.21 7.17 8.21
C ILE A 98 14.03 6.11 8.94
N SER A 99 14.89 6.56 9.84
CA SER A 99 15.76 5.69 10.64
C SER A 99 15.44 5.75 12.13
N SER A 100 14.71 6.78 12.57
CA SER A 100 14.37 6.96 13.98
C SER A 100 13.00 7.61 14.17
N CYS A 101 12.26 7.08 15.14
CA CYS A 101 10.97 7.56 15.63
C CYS A 101 11.08 7.82 17.14
N GLU A 102 10.86 9.05 17.59
CA GLU A 102 10.94 9.44 19.01
C GLU A 102 12.23 8.98 19.72
N GLY A 103 13.37 9.01 19.01
CA GLY A 103 14.67 8.58 19.56
C GLY A 103 14.92 7.07 19.51
N GLN A 104 13.96 6.27 19.02
CA GLN A 104 14.14 4.84 18.78
C GLN A 104 14.45 4.54 17.32
N ALA A 105 15.43 3.68 17.08
CA ALA A 105 15.73 3.20 15.75
C ALA A 105 14.55 2.38 15.18
N CYS A 106 14.03 2.82 14.04
CA CYS A 106 12.90 2.20 13.36
C CYS A 106 13.17 2.09 11.86
N TYR A 107 12.60 1.07 11.23
CA TYR A 107 12.66 0.89 9.79
C TYR A 107 11.26 0.65 9.22
N PHE A 108 10.91 1.42 8.19
CA PHE A 108 9.64 1.32 7.49
C PHE A 108 9.85 0.57 6.18
N GLN A 109 9.25 -0.61 6.08
CA GLN A 109 9.28 -1.44 4.88
C GLN A 109 8.01 -1.22 4.07
N VAL A 110 8.16 -0.75 2.83
CA VAL A 110 7.04 -0.67 1.88
C VAL A 110 6.73 -2.07 1.34
N GLU A 111 5.63 -2.69 1.79
CA GLU A 111 5.24 -4.03 1.32
C GLU A 111 4.55 -3.96 -0.04
N ALA A 112 3.61 -3.04 -0.21
CA ALA A 112 2.84 -2.87 -1.44
C ALA A 112 2.25 -1.47 -1.58
N VAL A 113 2.00 -1.05 -2.82
CA VAL A 113 1.34 0.21 -3.17
C VAL A 113 0.35 -0.06 -4.29
N SER A 114 -0.90 0.33 -4.13
CA SER A 114 -1.95 0.09 -5.12
C SER A 114 -3.00 1.20 -5.11
N PRO A 115 -3.58 1.57 -6.27
CA PRO A 115 -4.74 2.46 -6.34
C PRO A 115 -6.04 1.81 -5.81
N PHE A 116 -6.06 0.50 -5.57
CA PHE A 116 -7.23 -0.24 -5.11
C PHE A 116 -6.93 -1.01 -3.83
N LEU A 117 -7.74 -0.77 -2.78
CA LEU A 117 -7.61 -1.48 -1.51
C LEU A 117 -7.78 -3.00 -1.65
N ALA A 118 -8.66 -3.46 -2.56
CA ALA A 118 -8.86 -4.89 -2.82
C ALA A 118 -7.56 -5.57 -3.29
N SER A 119 -6.84 -4.95 -4.21
CA SER A 119 -5.53 -5.44 -4.68
C SER A 119 -4.45 -5.34 -3.60
N LEU A 120 -4.57 -4.40 -2.66
CA LEU A 120 -3.62 -4.21 -1.57
C LEU A 120 -3.81 -5.21 -0.41
N ALA A 121 -5.05 -5.64 -0.19
CA ALA A 121 -5.39 -6.69 0.77
C ALA A 121 -4.84 -8.05 0.33
N GLN A 122 -4.67 -8.26 -0.97
CA GLN A 122 -4.13 -9.49 -1.53
C GLN A 122 -2.62 -9.56 -1.30
N ASP A 123 -2.19 -10.39 -0.35
CA ASP A 123 -0.78 -10.57 -0.01
C ASP A 123 -0.12 -11.59 -0.96
N SER A 124 0.37 -11.08 -2.09
CA SER A 124 1.11 -11.89 -3.07
C SER A 124 2.35 -12.57 -2.49
N ARG A 125 2.95 -12.02 -1.42
CA ARG A 125 4.16 -12.57 -0.81
C ARG A 125 3.82 -13.74 0.12
N ALA A 126 2.71 -13.65 0.85
CA ALA A 126 2.17 -14.78 1.60
C ALA A 126 1.73 -15.91 0.66
N PHE A 127 1.04 -15.57 -0.44
CA PHE A 127 0.60 -16.56 -1.44
C PHE A 127 1.77 -17.37 -2.04
N ALA A 128 2.89 -16.71 -2.35
CA ALA A 128 4.07 -17.42 -2.88
C ALA A 128 4.74 -18.34 -1.85
N ALA A 129 4.67 -18.01 -0.56
CA ALA A 129 5.26 -18.83 0.51
C ALA A 129 4.48 -20.14 0.76
N GLU A 130 3.20 -20.17 0.40
CA GLU A 130 2.35 -21.36 0.53
C GLU A 130 2.50 -22.35 -0.63
N LEU A 131 3.19 -21.98 -1.71
CA LEU A 131 3.41 -22.88 -2.83
C LEU A 131 4.57 -23.84 -2.52
N PRO A 132 4.34 -25.17 -2.55
CA PRO A 132 5.41 -26.14 -2.49
C PRO A 132 6.17 -26.09 -3.82
N PHE A 133 7.18 -25.24 -3.92
CA PHE A 133 8.13 -25.33 -5.01
C PHE A 133 8.98 -26.59 -4.80
N PRO A 134 9.02 -27.54 -5.76
CA PRO A 134 9.92 -28.68 -5.65
C PRO A 134 11.36 -28.17 -5.69
N SER A 135 12.09 -28.34 -4.58
CA SER A 135 13.54 -28.22 -4.56
C SER A 135 14.13 -29.19 -5.57
N THR A 136 14.79 -28.65 -6.61
CA THR A 136 15.62 -29.43 -7.53
C THR A 136 16.87 -29.92 -6.81
#